data_AF-A0A2N2V5I0-F1
#
_entry.id   AF-A0A2N2V5I0-F1
#
_cell.length_a   1.000
_cell.length_b   1.000
_cell.length_c   1.000
_cell.angle_alpha   90.00
_cell.angle_beta   90.00
_cell.angle_gamma   90.00
#
_symmetry.space_group_name_H-M   'P 1'
#
loop_
_entity.id
_entity.type
_entity.pdbx_description
1 polymer ?
#
loop_
_entity_poly.entity_id
_entity_poly.type
_entity_poly.pdbx_seq_one_letter_code
_entity_poly.pdbx_strand_id
1 'polypeptide(L)' 'EVFRQIADLAIEYKAGARSLRGIFEEMMCDVLYAVPDNPAIRRVTIRSLFEAPELGLAAD' A
#
# COMPACT_ATOMS: atom_id res chain seq x y z
N GLU A 1 -9.85 4.77 -3.62
CA GLU A 1 -10.52 3.82 -2.73
C GLU A 1 -9.65 3.45 -1.53
N VAL A 2 -8.45 2.90 -1.72
CA VAL A 2 -7.52 2.52 -0.61
C VAL A 2 -7.36 3.53 0.53
N PHE A 3 -7.23 4.84 0.25
CA PHE A 3 -7.10 5.84 1.33
C PHE A 3 -8.34 5.94 2.23
N ARG A 4 -9.54 5.72 1.67
CA ARG A 4 -10.78 5.66 2.45
C ARG A 4 -10.76 4.44 3.37
N GLN A 5 -10.34 3.29 2.86
CA GLN A 5 -10.23 2.05 3.64
C GLN A 5 -9.23 2.20 4.81
N ILE A 6 -8.08 2.85 4.57
CA ILE A 6 -7.11 3.18 5.63
C ILE A 6 -7.73 4.09 6.69
N ALA A 7 -8.48 5.10 6.27
CA ALA A 7 -9.15 6.02 7.20
C ALA A 7 -10.25 5.32 8.01
N ASP A 8 -11.08 4.50 7.36
CA ASP A 8 -12.14 3.73 8.00
C ASP A 8 -11.56 2.78 9.06
N LEU A 9 -10.47 2.09 8.73
CA LEU A 9 -9.76 1.20 9.67
C LEU A 9 -9.15 1.96 10.86
N ALA A 10 -8.59 3.15 10.62
CA ALA A 10 -8.04 3.99 11.68
C ALA A 10 -9.11 4.52 12.65
N ILE A 11 -10.32 4.79 12.13
CA ILE A 11 -11.49 5.15 12.94
C ILE A 11 -11.97 3.96 13.76
N GLU A 12 -12.05 2.77 13.15
CA GLU A 12 -12.47 1.52 13.81
C GLU A 12 -11.57 1.18 14.99
N TYR A 13 -10.24 1.32 14.83
CA TYR A 13 -9.27 1.11 15.90
C TYR A 13 -9.24 2.20 16.97
N LYS A 14 -10.09 3.24 16.88
CA LYS A 14 -10.16 4.37 17.82
C LYS A 14 -8.82 5.07 18.06
N ALA A 15 -7.89 4.92 17.13
CA ALA A 15 -6.54 5.47 17.18
C ALA A 15 -6.41 6.79 16.41
N GLY A 16 -7.38 7.07 15.52
CA GLY A 16 -7.41 8.29 14.72
C GLY A 16 -6.16 8.42 13.84
N ALA A 17 -5.68 9.64 13.63
CA ALA A 17 -4.56 9.91 12.72
C ALA A 17 -3.24 9.18 13.10
N ARG A 18 -3.09 8.76 14.36
CA ARG A 18 -1.87 8.08 14.85
C ARG A 18 -1.63 6.75 14.15
N SER A 19 -2.68 5.98 13.85
CA SER A 19 -2.54 4.64 13.24
C SER A 19 -2.36 4.69 11.72
N LEU A 20 -2.68 5.81 11.06
CA LEU A 20 -2.60 5.93 9.60
C LEU A 20 -1.23 5.55 9.06
N ARG A 21 -0.16 6.01 9.72
CA ARG A 21 1.21 5.68 9.34
C ARG A 21 1.48 4.18 9.45
N GLY A 22 1.07 3.55 10.54
CA GLY A 22 1.28 2.12 10.76
C GLY A 22 0.54 1.27 9.71
N ILE A 23 -0.73 1.57 9.46
CA ILE A 23 -1.55 0.88 8.45
C ILE A 23 -0.92 1.04 7.06
N PHE A 24 -0.46 2.25 6.72
CA PHE A 24 0.20 2.50 5.44
C PHE A 24 1.55 1.77 5.32
N GLU A 25 2.37 1.76 6.37
CA GLU A 25 3.66 1.05 6.37
C GLU A 25 3.47 -0.47 6.22
N GLU A 26 2.47 -1.05 6.89
CA GLU A 26 2.14 -2.47 6.77
C GLU A 26 1.72 -2.82 5.32
N MET A 27 0.84 -2.03 4.72
CA MET A 27 0.41 -2.19 3.32
C MET A 27 1.58 -2.07 2.33
N MET A 28 2.56 -1.22 2.61
CA MET A 28 3.71 -0.98 1.73
C MET A 28 4.82 -2.03 1.85
N CYS A 29 4.75 -2.92 2.84
CA CYS A 29 5.84 -3.85 3.17
C CYS A 29 6.32 -4.64 1.94
N ASP A 30 5.40 -5.30 1.22
CA ASP A 30 5.75 -6.10 0.03
C ASP A 30 6.37 -5.26 -1.10
N VAL A 31 5.90 -4.03 -1.27
CA VAL A 31 6.41 -3.10 -2.29
C VAL A 31 7.86 -2.70 -1.98
N LEU A 32 8.18 -2.48 -0.70
CA LEU A 32 9.51 -2.06 -0.26
C LEU A 32 10.57 -3.15 -0.47
N TYR A 33 10.18 -4.42 -0.55
CA TYR A 33 11.06 -5.52 -0.95
C TYR A 33 11.09 -5.73 -2.47
N ALA A 34 9.92 -5.72 -3.13
CA ALA A 34 9.83 -6.05 -4.55
C ALA A 34 10.54 -5.04 -5.47
N VAL A 35 10.45 -3.73 -5.17
CA VAL A 35 10.98 -2.68 -6.04
C VAL A 35 12.53 -2.70 -6.12
N PRO A 36 13.27 -2.82 -4.99
CA PRO A 36 14.73 -2.98 -5.06
C PRO A 36 15.17 -4.27 -5.76
N ASP A 37 14.44 -5.37 -5.55
CA ASP A 37 14.80 -6.69 -6.08
C ASP A 37 14.58 -6.81 -7.59
N ASN A 38 13.63 -6.04 -8.15
CA ASN A 38 13.33 -6.06 -9.58
C ASN A 38 13.37 -4.64 -10.20
N PRO A 39 14.51 -4.24 -10.77
CA PRO A 39 14.66 -2.92 -11.39
C PRO A 39 13.84 -2.72 -12.68
N ALA A 40 13.16 -3.76 -13.18
CA ALA A 40 12.24 -3.62 -14.30
C ALA A 40 10.88 -3.02 -13.89
N ILE A 41 10.56 -2.98 -12.60
CA ILE A 41 9.35 -2.35 -12.07
C ILE A 41 9.44 -0.84 -12.29
N ARG A 42 8.41 -0.26 -12.93
CA ARG A 42 8.32 1.19 -13.22
C ARG A 42 7.15 1.88 -12.54
N ARG A 43 6.13 1.12 -12.15
CA ARG A 43 4.92 1.65 -11.52
C ARG A 43 4.38 0.66 -10.50
N VAL A 44 3.91 1.18 -9.38
CA VAL A 44 3.17 0.42 -8.37
C VAL A 44 1.80 1.05 -8.24
N THR A 45 0.74 0.26 -8.41
CA THR A 45 -0.64 0.72 -8.25
C THR A 45 -1.31 -0.04 -7.12
N ILE A 46 -1.83 0.69 -6.13
CA ILE A 46 -2.55 0.12 -4.99
C ILE A 46 -3.99 0.60 -5.05
N ARG A 47 -4.92 -0.34 -5.23
CA ARG A 47 -6.36 -0.03 -5.40
C ARG A 47 -7.14 -0.24 -4.11
N SER A 48 -6.72 -1.24 -3.33
CA SER A 48 -7.38 -1.70 -2.11
C SER A 48 -6.33 -2.07 -1.06
N LEU A 49 -6.68 -1.90 0.22
CA LEU A 49 -5.94 -2.41 1.37
C LEU A 49 -6.03 -3.95 1.46
N PHE A 50 -7.04 -4.53 0.83
CA PHE A 50 -7.36 -5.96 0.90
C PHE A 50 -6.90 -6.74 -0.34
N GLU A 51 -6.15 -6.10 -1.25
CA GLU A 51 -5.64 -6.71 -2.48
C GLU A 51 -4.14 -6.45 -2.59
N ALA A 52 -3.44 -7.35 -3.27
CA ALA A 52 -2.02 -7.18 -3.54
C ALA A 52 -1.76 -5.97 -4.47
N PRO A 53 -0.61 -5.29 -4.35
CA PRO A 53 -0.23 -4.21 -5.25
C PRO A 53 0.00 -4.72 -6.67
N GLU A 54 -0.42 -3.93 -7.67
CA GLU A 54 -0.14 -4.18 -9.08
C GLU A 54 1.24 -3.60 -9.42
N LEU A 55 2.18 -4.45 -9.83
CA LEU A 55 3.54 -4.09 -10.22
C LEU A 55 3.65 -4.01 -11.74
N GLY A 56 3.67 -2.79 -12.29
CA GLY A 56 3.83 -2.54 -13.73
C GLY A 56 5.30 -2.57 -14.15
N LEU A 57 5.57 -3.25 -15.26
CA LEU A 57 6.91 -3.43 -15.83
C LEU A 57 7.15 -2.47 -16.98
N ALA A 58 8.41 -2.26 -17.34
CA ALA A 58 8.81 -1.32 -18.41
C ALA A 58 8.29 -1.65 -19.82
N ALA A 59 7.59 -2.77 -20.01
CA ALA A 59 7.05 -3.22 -21.30
C ALA A 59 5.52 -3.08 -21.42
N ASP A 60 4.85 -2.48 -20.42
CA ASP A 60 3.41 -2.22 -20.41
C ASP A 60 3.00 -0.97 -21.23
#